data_AF-A0A953KP52-F1
#
_entry.id   AF-A0A953KP52-F1
#
_cell.length_a   1.000
_cell.length_b   1.000
_cell.length_c   1.000
_cell.angle_alpha   90.00
_cell.angle_beta   90.00
_cell.angle_gamma   90.00
#
_symmetry.space_group_name_H-M   'P 1'
#
loop_
_entity.id
_entity.type
_entity.pdbx_description
1 polymer ?
#
loop_
_entity_poly.entity_id
_entity_poly.type
_entity_poly.pdbx_seq_one_letter_code
_entity_poly.pdbx_strand_id
1 'polypeptide(L)'
;MGFKRVVNSGVFIVFIITGWFIWAMKDLKFDYNFEHFFPVESDDAAFYYQYRDKFGADNDFLLIGAQHEKSVFDPAFLRRLDTLSQKLRALPAVKSVNGITNVKVPVI
;
A
#
# COMPACT_ATOMS: atom_id res chain seq x y z
N MET A 1 -16.38 19.91 50.33
CA MET A 1 -16.27 20.55 48.99
C MET A 1 -14.98 20.19 48.23
N GLY A 2 -13.88 19.80 48.90
CA GLY A 2 -12.59 19.50 48.24
C GLY A 2 -12.54 18.21 47.41
N PHE A 3 -13.16 17.12 47.86
CA PHE A 3 -13.10 15.81 47.17
C PHE A 3 -13.70 15.82 45.76
N LYS A 4 -14.88 16.43 45.58
CA LYS A 4 -15.52 16.59 44.25
C LYS A 4 -14.69 17.45 43.29
N ARG A 5 -13.95 18.45 43.80
CA ARG A 5 -13.07 19.28 42.97
C ARG A 5 -11.86 18.49 42.47
N VAL A 6 -11.25 17.66 43.31
CA VAL A 6 -10.13 16.79 42.92
C VAL A 6 -10.57 15.77 41.85
N VAL A 7 -11.74 15.14 42.04
CA VAL A 7 -12.31 14.21 41.06
C VAL A 7 -12.59 14.90 39.72
N ASN A 8 -13.23 16.07 39.75
CA ASN A 8 -13.52 16.82 38.52
C ASN A 8 -12.25 17.28 37.80
N SER A 9 -11.22 17.71 38.54
CA SER A 9 -9.91 18.04 37.96
C SER A 9 -9.24 16.83 37.32
N GLY A 10 -9.32 15.65 37.95
CA GLY A 10 -8.81 14.40 37.38
C GLY A 10 -9.52 14.03 36.07
N VAL A 11 -10.85 14.11 36.04
CA VAL A 11 -11.65 13.86 34.83
C VAL A 11 -11.28 14.84 33.71
N PHE A 12 -11.13 16.12 34.05
CA PHE A 12 -10.74 17.16 33.08
C PHE A 12 -9.36 16.89 32.47
N ILE A 13 -8.39 16.46 33.27
CA ILE A 13 -7.05 16.08 32.78
C ILE A 13 -7.13 14.90 31.82
N VAL A 14 -7.91 13.86 32.15
CA VAL A 14 -8.11 12.70 31.27
C VAL A 14 -8.71 13.13 29.94
N PHE A 15 -9.69 14.04 29.93
CA PHE A 15 -10.26 14.58 28.69
C PHE A 15 -9.22 15.34 27.85
N ILE A 16 -8.36 16.15 28.48
CA ILE A 16 -7.29 16.86 27.77
C ILE A 16 -6.31 15.87 27.13
N ILE A 17 -5.84 14.88 27.89
CA ILE A 17 -4.91 13.85 27.39
C ILE A 17 -5.55 13.07 26.24
N THR A 18 -6.83 12.74 26.35
CA THR A 18 -7.57 12.02 25.30
C THR A 18 -7.68 12.87 24.04
N GLY A 19 -8.01 14.17 24.16
CA GLY A 19 -8.02 15.11 23.04
C GLY A 19 -6.65 15.26 22.38
N TRP A 20 -5.57 15.24 23.16
CA TRP A 20 -4.21 15.26 22.65
C TRP A 20 -3.87 14.00 21.83
N PHE A 21 -4.24 12.81 22.30
CA PHE A 21 -4.07 11.58 21.52
C PHE A 21 -4.85 11.59 20.21
N ILE A 22 -6.10 12.09 20.21
CA ILE A 22 -6.89 12.25 18.98
C ILE A 22 -6.20 13.20 18.00
N TRP A 23 -5.60 14.28 18.50
CA TRP A 23 -4.85 15.20 17.65
C TRP A 23 -3.58 14.55 17.08
N ALA A 24 -2.86 13.76 17.87
CA ALA A 24 -1.68 13.00 17.44
C ALA A 24 -1.98 11.91 16.39
N MET A 25 -3.23 11.44 16.28
CA MET A 25 -3.62 10.50 15.21
C MET A 25 -3.49 11.08 13.79
N LYS A 26 -3.37 12.41 13.63
CA LYS A 26 -3.16 13.03 12.31
C LYS A 26 -1.86 12.60 11.65
N ASP A 27 -0.87 12.21 12.45
CA ASP A 27 0.44 11.76 11.97
C ASP A 27 0.51 10.23 11.80
N LEU A 28 -0.62 9.52 12.00
CA LEU A 28 -0.68 8.08 11.81
C LEU A 28 -0.46 7.74 10.34
N LYS A 29 0.65 7.06 10.05
CA LYS A 29 1.00 6.55 8.73
C LYS A 29 0.81 5.04 8.69
N PHE A 30 0.21 4.55 7.62
CA PHE A 30 0.17 3.11 7.37
C PHE A 30 1.50 2.68 6.76
N ASP A 31 2.15 1.73 7.42
CA ASP A 31 3.30 1.05 6.85
C ASP A 31 2.80 -0.21 6.12
N TYR A 32 2.90 -0.19 4.79
CA TYR A 32 2.54 -1.31 3.93
C TYR A 32 3.73 -2.25 3.66
N ASN A 33 4.88 -1.96 4.26
CA ASN A 33 6.08 -2.77 4.12
C ASN A 33 5.98 -4.00 5.05
N PHE A 34 5.56 -5.13 4.49
CA PHE A 34 5.46 -6.39 5.23
C PHE A 34 6.82 -6.84 5.79
N GLU A 35 7.92 -6.37 5.21
CA GLU A 35 9.26 -6.76 5.61
C GLU A 35 9.65 -6.16 6.98
N HIS A 36 9.02 -5.06 7.40
CA HIS A 36 9.24 -4.44 8.72
C HIS A 36 8.70 -5.28 9.89
N PHE A 37 7.94 -6.34 9.62
CA PHE A 37 7.53 -7.30 10.66
C PHE A 37 8.64 -8.31 11.02
N PHE A 38 9.70 -8.41 10.21
CA PHE A 38 10.78 -9.36 10.44
C PHE A 38 11.98 -8.72 11.16
N PRO A 39 12.65 -9.45 12.08
CA PRO A 39 13.82 -8.92 12.79
C PRO A 39 14.98 -8.65 11.82
N VAL A 40 15.51 -7.42 11.90
CA VAL A 40 16.49 -6.84 10.96
C VAL A 40 17.93 -7.28 11.29
N GLU A 41 18.16 -7.95 12.42
CA GLU A 41 19.50 -8.16 13.00
C GLU A 41 20.22 -9.45 12.57
N SER A 42 19.74 -10.17 11.55
CA SER A 42 20.43 -11.36 11.02
C SER A 42 21.29 -11.05 9.79
N ASP A 43 22.35 -11.85 9.58
CA ASP A 43 23.18 -11.78 8.37
C ASP A 43 22.35 -11.98 7.08
N ASP A 44 21.30 -12.80 7.17
CA ASP A 44 20.34 -13.03 6.07
C ASP A 44 19.53 -11.76 5.74
N ALA A 45 19.11 -11.01 6.76
CA ALA A 45 18.40 -9.76 6.57
C ALA A 45 19.31 -8.73 5.88
N ALA A 46 20.59 -8.64 6.28
CA ALA A 46 21.56 -7.76 5.64
C ALA A 46 21.76 -8.07 4.15
N PHE A 47 21.88 -9.35 3.79
CA PHE A 47 21.95 -9.77 2.38
C PHE A 47 20.67 -9.39 1.60
N TYR A 48 19.50 -9.65 2.18
CA TYR A 48 18.21 -9.31 1.58
C TYR A 48 18.07 -7.81 1.32
N TYR A 49 18.41 -6.95 2.29
CA TYR A 49 18.35 -5.50 2.12
C TYR A 49 19.33 -4.99 1.06
N GLN A 50 20.55 -5.54 0.99
CA GLN A 50 21.51 -5.20 -0.07
C GLN A 50 21.02 -5.62 -1.48
N TYR A 51 20.37 -6.78 -1.57
CA TYR A 51 19.75 -7.23 -2.82
C TYR A 51 18.60 -6.30 -3.22
N ARG A 52 17.71 -5.98 -2.28
CA ARG A 52 16.57 -5.07 -2.49
C ARG A 52 17.01 -3.67 -2.93
N ASP A 53 18.05 -3.11 -2.33
CA ASP A 53 18.54 -1.78 -2.72
C ASP A 53 19.08 -1.76 -4.16
N LYS A 54 19.60 -2.90 -4.65
CA LYS A 54 20.08 -3.03 -6.03
C LYS A 54 18.97 -3.27 -7.05
N PHE A 55 17.96 -4.07 -6.70
CA PHE A 55 16.96 -4.55 -7.65
C PHE A 55 15.57 -3.93 -7.46
N GLY A 56 15.36 -3.18 -6.38
CA GLY A 56 14.06 -2.63 -5.98
C GLY A 56 13.24 -3.60 -5.12
N ALA A 57 12.21 -3.07 -4.46
CA ALA A 57 11.19 -3.88 -3.80
C ALA A 57 10.16 -4.33 -4.85
N ASP A 58 9.85 -5.62 -4.88
CA ASP A 58 8.91 -6.21 -5.85
C ASP A 58 7.44 -6.03 -5.40
N ASN A 59 7.15 -5.01 -4.60
CA ASN A 59 5.93 -4.94 -3.78
C ASN A 59 4.99 -3.78 -4.17
N ASP A 60 5.42 -2.89 -5.08
CA ASP A 60 4.67 -1.69 -5.47
C ASP A 60 3.82 -1.92 -6.74
N PHE A 61 3.03 -3.00 -6.77
CA PHE A 61 2.10 -3.25 -7.87
C PHE A 61 0.71 -3.69 -7.39
N LEU A 62 -0.31 -3.33 -8.19
CA LEU A 62 -1.68 -3.81 -8.01
C LEU A 62 -1.99 -4.88 -9.06
N LEU A 63 -2.44 -6.05 -8.61
CA LEU A 63 -2.95 -7.10 -9.50
C LEU A 63 -4.45 -6.91 -9.73
N ILE A 64 -4.85 -6.88 -10.99
CA ILE A 64 -6.26 -6.78 -11.40
C ILE A 64 -6.62 -8.02 -12.20
N GLY A 65 -7.52 -8.84 -11.66
CA GLY A 65 -8.11 -9.97 -12.36
C GLY A 65 -9.34 -9.53 -13.17
N ALA A 66 -9.38 -9.87 -14.46
CA ALA A 66 -10.54 -9.65 -15.32
C ALA A 66 -11.07 -10.98 -15.86
N GLN A 67 -12.35 -11.27 -15.61
CA GLN A 67 -13.00 -12.50 -16.03
C GLN A 67 -13.89 -12.27 -17.25
N HIS A 68 -13.93 -13.23 -18.16
CA HIS A 68 -14.88 -13.28 -19.28
C HIS A 68 -15.37 -14.72 -19.47
N GLU A 69 -16.69 -14.93 -19.38
CA GLU A 69 -17.29 -16.28 -19.26
C GLU A 69 -16.98 -17.20 -20.45
N LYS A 70 -16.99 -16.67 -21.68
CA LYS A 70 -16.78 -17.50 -22.88
C LYS A 70 -15.30 -17.80 -23.13
N SER A 71 -14.48 -16.74 -23.18
CA SER A 71 -13.05 -16.83 -23.50
C SER A 71 -12.35 -15.52 -23.20
N VAL A 72 -11.17 -15.59 -22.58
CA VAL A 72 -10.29 -14.43 -22.38
C VAL A 72 -9.71 -13.90 -23.69
N PHE A 73 -9.77 -14.67 -24.78
CA PHE A 73 -9.29 -14.28 -26.11
C PHE A 73 -10.37 -13.61 -26.97
N ASP A 74 -11.54 -13.27 -26.40
CA ASP A 74 -12.57 -12.54 -27.12
C ASP A 74 -12.04 -11.15 -27.57
N PRO A 75 -12.09 -10.81 -28.88
CA PRO A 75 -11.52 -9.56 -29.37
C PRO A 75 -12.15 -8.29 -28.77
N ALA A 76 -13.46 -8.32 -28.48
CA ALA A 76 -14.14 -7.17 -27.90
C ALA A 76 -13.74 -6.98 -26.42
N PHE A 77 -13.60 -8.08 -25.68
CA PHE A 77 -13.05 -8.09 -24.32
C PHE A 77 -11.60 -7.55 -24.31
N LEU A 78 -10.72 -8.07 -25.16
CA LEU A 78 -9.33 -7.64 -25.24
C LEU A 78 -9.20 -6.15 -25.59
N ARG A 79 -10.04 -5.61 -26.48
CA ARG A 79 -10.07 -4.17 -26.78
C ARG A 79 -10.47 -3.32 -25.57
N ARG A 80 -11.44 -3.79 -24.77
CA ARG A 80 -11.83 -3.10 -23.53
C ARG A 80 -10.71 -3.15 -22.50
N LEU A 81 -10.03 -4.30 -22.38
CA LEU A 81 -8.90 -4.47 -21.46
C LEU A 81 -7.71 -3.58 -21.86
N ASP A 82 -7.44 -3.43 -23.16
CA ASP A 82 -6.41 -2.51 -23.64
C ASP A 82 -6.79 -1.05 -23.37
N THR A 83 -8.05 -0.68 -23.63
CA THR A 83 -8.57 0.66 -23.31
C THR A 83 -8.44 0.97 -21.81
N LEU A 84 -8.75 0.00 -20.94
CA LEU A 84 -8.55 0.14 -19.49
C LEU A 84 -7.06 0.34 -19.17
N SER A 85 -6.18 -0.46 -19.77
CA SER A 85 -4.73 -0.34 -19.58
C SER A 85 -4.21 1.06 -19.96
N GLN A 86 -4.70 1.62 -21.08
CA GLN A 86 -4.35 2.98 -21.51
C GLN A 86 -4.84 4.04 -20.51
N LYS A 87 -6.07 3.91 -19.99
CA LYS A 87 -6.61 4.83 -18.98
C LYS A 87 -5.82 4.78 -17.67
N LEU A 88 -5.43 3.59 -17.22
CA LEU A 88 -4.61 3.41 -16.02
C LEU A 88 -3.21 4.03 -16.20
N ARG A 89 -2.59 3.88 -17.37
CA ARG A 89 -1.29 4.51 -17.67
C ARG A 89 -1.34 6.04 -17.65
N ALA A 90 -2.49 6.65 -17.91
CA ALA A 90 -2.64 8.10 -17.90
C ALA A 90 -2.71 8.70 -16.47
N LEU A 91 -2.81 7.87 -15.44
CA LEU A 91 -2.86 8.34 -14.05
C LEU A 91 -1.46 8.81 -13.58
N PRO A 92 -1.34 9.97 -12.92
CA PRO A 92 -0.04 10.56 -12.57
C PRO A 92 0.91 9.68 -11.73
N ALA A 93 0.35 8.80 -10.89
CA ALA A 93 1.13 7.94 -9.99
C ALA A 93 1.45 6.56 -10.58
N VAL A 94 0.96 6.24 -11.78
CA VAL A 94 1.17 4.91 -12.39
C VAL A 94 2.43 4.93 -13.25
N LYS A 95 3.47 4.23 -12.80
CA LYS A 95 4.74 4.10 -13.55
C LYS A 95 4.62 3.21 -14.79
N SER A 96 3.86 2.11 -14.68
CA SER A 96 3.68 1.15 -15.75
C SER A 96 2.41 0.34 -15.58
N VAL A 97 1.83 -0.13 -16.70
CA VAL A 97 0.75 -1.10 -16.71
C VAL A 97 1.15 -2.21 -17.68
N ASN A 98 1.19 -3.43 -17.19
CA ASN A 98 1.51 -4.62 -17.96
C ASN A 98 0.32 -5.58 -17.92
N GLY A 99 -0.02 -6.16 -19.06
CA GLY A 99 -1.11 -7.12 -19.17
C GLY A 99 -1.04 -7.87 -20.49
N ILE A 100 -1.97 -8.82 -20.67
CA ILE A 100 -2.00 -9.73 -21.83
C ILE A 100 -2.06 -9.01 -23.18
N THR A 101 -2.56 -7.77 -23.25
CA THR A 101 -2.67 -7.01 -24.50
C THR A 101 -1.42 -6.21 -24.87
N ASN A 102 -0.46 -6.07 -23.96
CA ASN A 102 0.63 -5.09 -24.11
C ASN A 102 1.97 -5.50 -23.49
N VAL A 103 2.06 -6.70 -22.89
CA VAL A 103 3.31 -7.21 -22.34
C VAL A 103 4.35 -7.35 -23.45
N LYS A 104 5.54 -6.79 -23.19
CA LYS A 104 6.71 -6.99 -24.06
C LYS A 104 7.52 -8.14 -23.49
N VAL A 105 7.52 -9.27 -24.19
CA VAL A 105 8.41 -10.38 -23.83
C VAL A 105 9.79 -10.07 -24.43
N PRO A 106 10.88 -10.16 -23.66
CA PRO A 106 12.22 -10.06 -24.24
C PRO A 106 12.42 -11.18 -25.27
N VAL A 107 12.87 -10.81 -26.47
CA VAL A 107 13.31 -11.78 -27.47
C VAL A 107 14.70 -12.24 -27.04
N ILE A 108 14.83 -13.52 -26.70
CA ILE A 108 16.09 -14.16 -26.35
C ILE A 108 16.83 -14.55 -27.63
#